data_AF-A0AAD4QIE4-F1
#
_entry.id   AF-A0AAD4QIE4-F1
#
_cell.length_a   1.000
_cell.length_b   1.000
_cell.length_c   1.000
_cell.angle_alpha   90.00
_cell.angle_beta   90.00
_cell.angle_gamma   90.00
#
_symmetry.space_group_name_H-M   'P 1'
#
loop_
_entity.id
_entity.type
_entity.pdbx_description
1 polymer ?
#
loop_
_entity_poly.entity_id
_entity_poly.type
_entity_poly.pdbx_seq_one_letter_code
_entity_poly.pdbx_strand_id
1 'polypeptide(L)'
;MATALTLFCLAIDNQKGFIGDIFKVKIRSDDYASDLKDEIKVKMTPRLDNLAANELILWKLSTPLSIDPETSTISTVKKTIRDIDLPSAEDDKAGLGNGTVQALYPTKRLSNYWNNIPNEDHLHLVIQVPCNILVALDSSTRSLTAVLLALHPQKIF
;
A
#
# COMPACT_ATOMS: atom_id res chain seq x y z
N MET A 1 -14.20 -14.98 18.44
CA MET A 1 -15.04 -13.76 18.32
C MET A 1 -14.34 -12.81 17.38
N ALA A 2 -15.09 -12.13 16.52
CA ALA A 2 -14.54 -11.12 15.63
C ALA A 2 -14.19 -9.85 16.41
N THR A 3 -13.05 -9.25 16.08
CA THR A 3 -12.53 -8.05 16.74
C THR A 3 -12.22 -6.99 15.69
N ALA A 4 -12.47 -5.72 16.02
CA ALA A 4 -12.05 -4.63 15.15
C ALA A 4 -10.52 -4.49 15.21
N LEU A 5 -9.90 -4.37 14.05
CA LEU A 5 -8.48 -4.11 13.85
C LEU A 5 -8.30 -2.70 13.30
N THR A 6 -7.40 -1.95 13.92
CA THR A 6 -6.86 -0.71 13.37
C THR A 6 -5.49 -1.02 12.77
N LEU A 7 -5.34 -0.85 11.46
CA LEU A 7 -4.07 -1.10 10.76
C LEU A 7 -3.53 0.20 10.18
N PHE A 8 -2.25 0.46 10.45
CA PHE A 8 -1.51 1.53 9.80
C PHE A 8 -0.72 0.98 8.63
N CYS A 9 -0.91 1.61 7.48
CA CYS A 9 -0.50 1.12 6.19
C CYS A 9 0.36 2.16 5.46
N LEU A 10 1.34 1.69 4.70
CA LEU A 10 2.16 2.52 3.83
C LEU A 10 2.25 1.89 2.44
N ALA A 11 1.93 2.67 1.41
CA ALA A 11 1.99 2.20 0.03
C ALA A 11 3.35 2.51 -0.62
N ILE A 12 3.85 1.56 -1.40
CA ILE A 12 5.08 1.66 -2.17
C ILE A 12 4.88 1.09 -3.57
N ASP A 13 5.70 1.52 -4.53
CA ASP A 13 5.81 0.88 -5.84
C ASP A 13 6.80 -0.29 -5.85
N ASN A 14 6.96 -0.93 -7.01
CA ASN A 14 7.93 -2.03 -7.21
C ASN A 14 9.40 -1.62 -7.05
N GLN A 15 9.72 -0.33 -7.06
CA GLN A 15 11.05 0.24 -6.81
C GLN A 15 11.18 0.75 -5.37
N LYS A 16 10.22 0.43 -4.48
CA LYS A 16 10.11 0.91 -3.10
C LYS A 16 10.01 2.45 -3.00
N GLY A 17 9.50 3.10 -4.04
CA GLY A 17 9.08 4.49 -4.03
C GLY A 17 7.78 4.65 -3.24
N PHE A 18 7.74 5.59 -2.31
CA PHE A 18 6.57 5.81 -1.45
C PHE A 18 5.41 6.45 -2.21
N ILE A 19 4.22 5.86 -2.12
CA ILE A 19 2.99 6.34 -2.77
C ILE A 19 2.12 7.01 -1.71
N GLY A 20 2.52 8.22 -1.31
CA GLY A 20 1.86 8.99 -0.26
C GLY A 20 2.36 8.69 1.15
N ASP A 21 1.56 9.11 2.11
CA ASP A 21 1.87 9.02 3.54
C ASP A 21 1.20 7.80 4.18
N ILE A 22 1.58 7.54 5.44
CA ILE A 22 0.98 6.48 6.24
C ILE A 22 -0.49 6.81 6.48
N PHE A 23 -1.36 5.81 6.34
CA PHE A 23 -2.79 5.97 6.54
C PHE A 23 -3.38 4.82 7.35
N LYS A 24 -4.55 5.08 7.93
CA LYS A 24 -5.26 4.14 8.80
C LYS A 24 -6.38 3.44 8.06
N VAL A 25 -6.47 2.13 8.23
CA VAL A 25 -7.57 1.27 7.78
C VAL A 25 -8.22 0.60 9.00
N LYS A 26 -9.55 0.54 9.00
CA LYS A 26 -10.32 -0.18 10.01
C LYS A 26 -10.98 -1.38 9.33
N ILE A 27 -10.83 -2.56 9.92
CA ILE A 27 -11.36 -3.81 9.37
C ILE A 27 -11.62 -4.80 10.51
N ARG A 28 -12.32 -5.91 10.29
CA ARG A 28 -12.53 -6.92 11.33
C ARG A 28 -11.57 -8.09 11.16
N SER A 29 -11.23 -8.75 12.25
CA SER A 29 -10.33 -9.90 12.22
C SER A 29 -10.91 -11.13 11.51
N ASP A 30 -12.24 -11.25 11.42
CA ASP A 30 -12.91 -12.31 10.66
C ASP A 30 -13.04 -12.04 9.16
N ASP A 31 -12.77 -10.81 8.72
CA ASP A 31 -12.72 -10.44 7.31
C ASP A 31 -11.51 -11.09 6.62
N TYR A 32 -11.57 -11.17 5.29
CA TYR A 32 -10.51 -11.72 4.46
C TYR A 32 -9.51 -10.65 4.04
N ALA A 33 -8.29 -11.07 3.69
CA ALA A 33 -7.32 -10.14 3.13
C ALA A 33 -7.77 -9.55 1.78
N SER A 34 -8.72 -10.16 1.06
CA SER A 34 -9.38 -9.52 -0.09
C SER A 34 -10.16 -8.27 0.32
N ASP A 35 -10.93 -8.35 1.40
CA ASP A 35 -11.74 -7.24 1.89
C ASP A 35 -10.83 -6.07 2.34
N LEU A 36 -9.67 -6.40 2.92
CA LEU A 36 -8.64 -5.41 3.26
C LEU A 36 -8.11 -4.68 2.01
N LYS A 37 -7.92 -5.38 0.89
CA LYS A 37 -7.47 -4.76 -0.37
C LYS A 37 -8.51 -3.77 -0.90
N ASP A 38 -9.80 -4.11 -0.81
CA ASP A 38 -10.89 -3.24 -1.24
C ASP A 38 -10.95 -1.96 -0.38
N GLU A 39 -10.85 -2.10 0.95
CA GLU A 39 -10.81 -0.95 1.88
C GLU A 39 -9.59 -0.04 1.62
N ILE A 40 -8.42 -0.62 1.35
CA ILE A 40 -7.21 0.13 0.99
C ILE A 40 -7.44 0.94 -0.29
N LYS A 41 -8.07 0.33 -1.30
CA LYS A 41 -8.35 1.02 -2.56
C LYS A 41 -9.25 2.23 -2.34
N VAL A 42 -10.34 2.07 -1.57
CA VAL A 42 -11.24 3.18 -1.20
C VAL A 42 -10.50 4.30 -0.47
N LYS A 43 -9.59 3.96 0.46
CA LYS A 43 -8.79 4.96 1.19
C LYS A 43 -7.80 5.71 0.33
N MET A 44 -7.32 5.08 -0.75
CA MET A 44 -6.32 5.66 -1.63
C MET A 44 -6.93 6.28 -2.90
N THR A 45 -8.24 6.29 -3.07
CA THR A 45 -8.92 7.02 -4.16
C THR A 45 -8.52 8.51 -4.14
N PRO A 46 -8.20 9.11 -5.31
CA PRO A 46 -8.31 8.53 -6.67
C PRO A 46 -7.04 7.80 -7.15
N ARG A 47 -5.99 7.71 -6.34
CA ARG A 47 -4.66 7.23 -6.76
C ARG A 47 -4.65 5.79 -7.26
N LEU A 48 -5.53 4.94 -6.72
CA LEU A 48 -5.63 3.52 -7.08
C LEU A 48 -6.89 3.18 -7.90
N ASP A 49 -7.67 4.16 -8.37
CA ASP A 49 -8.97 3.89 -9.01
C ASP A 49 -8.85 2.97 -10.23
N ASN A 50 -7.79 3.16 -11.01
CA ASN A 50 -7.50 2.41 -12.24
C ASN A 50 -6.86 1.03 -12.01
N LEU A 51 -6.59 0.65 -10.75
CA LEU A 51 -5.96 -0.61 -10.40
C LEU A 51 -6.98 -1.55 -9.78
N ALA A 52 -7.00 -2.82 -10.16
CA ALA A 52 -7.87 -3.77 -9.50
C ALA A 52 -7.33 -4.11 -8.10
N ALA A 53 -8.21 -4.23 -7.09
CA ALA A 53 -7.77 -4.44 -5.71
C ALA A 53 -6.92 -5.72 -5.56
N ASN A 54 -7.21 -6.76 -6.35
CA ASN A 54 -6.47 -8.03 -6.37
C ASN A 54 -5.02 -7.89 -6.85
N GLU A 55 -4.67 -6.83 -7.60
CA GLU A 55 -3.31 -6.54 -8.05
C GLU A 55 -2.42 -5.98 -6.94
N LEU A 56 -3.00 -5.50 -5.84
CA LEU A 56 -2.25 -5.08 -4.66
C LEU A 56 -1.62 -6.28 -3.96
N ILE A 57 -0.35 -6.17 -3.59
CA ILE A 57 0.30 -7.15 -2.72
C ILE A 57 0.39 -6.55 -1.32
N LEU A 58 -0.09 -7.29 -0.32
CA LEU A 58 -0.13 -6.85 1.06
C LEU A 58 0.94 -7.59 1.87
N TRP A 59 1.84 -6.84 2.47
CA TRP A 59 2.92 -7.35 3.31
C TRP A 59 2.68 -6.94 4.76
N LYS A 60 2.45 -7.91 5.65
CA LYS A 60 2.48 -7.67 7.09
C LYS A 60 3.92 -7.56 7.54
N LEU A 61 4.22 -6.55 8.35
CA LEU A 61 5.49 -6.45 9.06
C LEU A 61 5.47 -7.41 10.26
N SER A 62 6.47 -8.28 10.34
CA SER A 62 6.72 -9.14 11.50
C SER A 62 7.49 -8.41 12.58
N THR A 63 8.36 -7.48 12.19
CA THR A 63 9.09 -6.58 13.10
C THR A 63 8.33 -5.26 13.25
N PRO A 64 7.96 -4.87 14.48
CA PRO A 64 7.24 -3.62 14.71
C PRO A 64 8.10 -2.42 14.32
N LEU A 65 7.54 -1.52 13.52
CA LEU A 65 8.19 -0.26 13.15
C LEU A 65 7.41 0.89 13.75
N SER A 66 7.98 1.57 14.74
CA SER A 66 7.32 2.72 15.37
C SER A 66 7.11 3.85 14.37
N ILE A 67 5.89 4.36 14.35
CA ILE A 67 5.45 5.55 13.61
C ILE A 67 5.11 6.70 14.56
N ASP A 68 5.32 6.52 15.85
CA ASP A 68 5.15 7.56 16.84
C ASP A 68 6.07 8.76 16.51
N PRO A 69 5.53 9.97 16.37
CA PRO A 69 6.28 11.13 15.91
C PRO A 69 7.30 11.65 16.95
N GLU A 70 7.16 11.28 18.22
CA GLU A 70 8.07 11.69 19.29
C GLU A 70 9.34 10.80 19.33
N THR A 71 9.19 9.53 18.99
CA THR A 71 10.24 8.50 19.09
C THR A 71 10.82 8.07 17.75
N SER A 72 10.12 8.32 16.64
CA SER A 72 10.51 7.87 15.30
C SER A 72 10.47 9.01 14.28
N THR A 73 11.52 9.12 13.47
CA THR A 73 11.54 10.05 12.35
C THR A 73 11.04 9.34 11.08
N ILE A 74 10.27 10.07 10.25
CA ILE A 74 9.82 9.58 8.94
C ILE A 74 11.02 9.11 8.08
N SER A 75 12.20 9.72 8.23
CA SER A 75 13.43 9.28 7.56
C SER A 75 13.88 7.88 7.98
N THR A 76 13.78 7.54 9.27
CA THR A 76 14.12 6.20 9.77
C THR A 76 13.15 5.18 9.21
N VAL A 77 11.84 5.45 9.29
CA VAL A 77 10.81 4.59 8.72
C VAL A 77 11.07 4.35 7.23
N LYS A 78 11.29 5.43 6.47
CA LYS A 78 11.55 5.33 5.03
C LYS A 78 12.82 4.54 4.70
N LYS A 79 13.88 4.72 5.49
CA LYS A 79 15.13 3.96 5.31
C LYS A 79 14.90 2.47 5.58
N THR A 80 14.28 2.14 6.71
CA THR A 80 13.97 0.76 7.07
C THR A 80 13.14 0.08 5.98
N ILE A 81 12.08 0.71 5.49
CA ILE A 81 11.25 0.13 4.40
C ILE A 81 12.05 -0.12 3.12
N ARG A 82 13.01 0.75 2.77
CA ARG A 82 13.88 0.54 1.61
C ARG A 82 14.81 -0.67 1.78
N ASP A 83 15.30 -0.87 3.00
CA ASP A 83 16.22 -1.96 3.35
C ASP A 83 15.50 -3.31 3.53
N ILE A 84 14.16 -3.33 3.68
CA ILE A 84 13.39 -4.59 3.76
C ILE A 84 13.48 -5.34 2.44
N ASP A 85 13.97 -6.58 2.49
CA ASP A 85 13.84 -7.50 1.37
C ASP A 85 12.37 -7.95 1.24
N LEU A 86 11.72 -7.59 0.13
CA LEU A 86 10.36 -8.02 -0.18
C LEU A 86 10.47 -9.20 -1.14
N PRO A 87 10.07 -10.41 -0.76
CA PRO A 87 10.16 -11.56 -1.64
C PRO A 87 9.22 -11.37 -2.84
N SER A 88 9.51 -12.03 -3.96
CA SER A 88 8.58 -12.06 -5.07
C SER A 88 7.26 -12.71 -4.62
N ALA A 89 6.13 -12.06 -4.91
CA ALA A 89 4.81 -12.56 -4.47
C ALA A 89 4.40 -13.90 -5.11
N GLU A 90 5.09 -14.29 -6.18
CA GLU A 90 4.95 -15.57 -6.88
C GLU A 90 5.78 -16.70 -6.24
N ASP A 91 6.68 -16.39 -5.31
CA ASP A 91 7.43 -17.42 -4.58
C ASP A 91 6.52 -18.02 -3.50
N ASP A 92 6.37 -19.35 -3.51
CA ASP A 92 5.61 -20.11 -2.52
C ASP A 92 6.04 -19.79 -1.07
N LYS A 93 7.27 -19.29 -0.87
CA LYS A 93 7.81 -18.89 0.43
C LYS A 93 7.32 -17.52 0.93
N ALA A 94 6.75 -16.68 0.08
CA ALA A 94 6.27 -15.35 0.46
C ALA A 94 5.22 -15.39 1.60
N GLY A 95 4.46 -16.48 1.68
CA GLY A 95 3.46 -16.74 2.72
C GLY A 95 4.01 -17.13 4.08
N LEU A 96 5.16 -17.78 4.11
CA LEU A 96 5.88 -18.08 5.35
C LEU A 96 6.62 -16.83 5.85
N GLY A 97 6.91 -15.91 4.93
CA GLY A 97 7.67 -14.71 5.18
C GLY A 97 9.17 -14.99 5.25
N ASN A 98 9.96 -13.92 5.33
CA ASN A 98 11.42 -13.97 5.47
C ASN A 98 11.89 -13.58 6.88
N GLY A 99 10.98 -13.63 7.86
CA GLY A 99 11.22 -13.13 9.22
C GLY A 99 11.02 -11.62 9.39
N THR A 100 11.03 -10.84 8.30
CA THR A 100 10.81 -9.38 8.32
C THR A 100 9.40 -9.02 7.86
N VAL A 101 8.95 -9.62 6.75
CA VAL A 101 7.61 -9.46 6.21
C VAL A 101 6.95 -10.80 5.91
N GLN A 102 5.62 -10.80 5.89
CA GLN A 102 4.79 -11.94 5.52
C GLN A 102 3.70 -11.49 4.54
N ALA A 103 3.54 -12.19 3.41
CA ALA A 103 2.46 -11.91 2.47
C ALA A 103 1.09 -12.30 3.05
N LEU A 104 0.09 -11.44 2.85
CA LEU A 104 -1.30 -11.79 3.10
C LEU A 104 -1.92 -12.41 1.85
N TYR A 105 -2.49 -13.59 2.00
CA TYR A 105 -3.22 -14.27 0.94
C TYR A 105 -4.69 -13.85 0.97
N PRO A 106 -5.28 -13.48 -0.18
CA PRO A 106 -6.67 -13.03 -0.26
C PRO A 106 -7.68 -14.00 0.37
N THR A 107 -7.40 -15.30 0.32
CA THR A 107 -8.28 -16.37 0.84
C THR A 107 -8.13 -16.62 2.34
N LYS A 108 -7.22 -15.93 3.02
CA LYS A 108 -6.99 -16.08 4.46
C LYS A 108 -7.65 -14.93 5.21
N ARG A 109 -8.22 -15.29 6.37
CA ARG A 109 -8.77 -14.31 7.31
C ARG A 109 -7.66 -13.55 8.00
N LEU A 110 -7.93 -12.31 8.38
CA LEU A 110 -6.98 -11.46 9.07
C LEU A 110 -6.60 -12.02 10.45
N SER A 111 -7.50 -12.76 11.11
CA SER A 111 -7.24 -13.47 12.36
C SER A 111 -6.11 -14.49 12.26
N ASN A 112 -5.78 -14.97 11.05
CA ASN A 112 -4.64 -15.88 10.85
C ASN A 112 -3.29 -15.16 10.94
N TYR A 113 -3.30 -13.83 10.79
CA TYR A 113 -2.11 -12.99 10.80
C TYR A 113 -2.00 -12.20 12.10
N TRP A 114 -3.11 -11.70 12.63
CA TRP A 114 -3.15 -10.96 13.89
C TRP A 114 -3.97 -11.73 14.93
N ASN A 115 -3.25 -12.42 15.81
CA ASN A 115 -3.84 -13.11 16.97
C ASN A 115 -4.16 -12.16 18.14
N ASN A 116 -3.59 -10.96 18.12
CA ASN A 116 -3.78 -9.91 19.11
C ASN A 116 -4.10 -8.59 18.41
N ILE A 117 -4.67 -7.64 19.16
CA ILE A 117 -4.91 -6.29 18.66
C ILE A 117 -3.55 -5.63 18.36
N PRO A 118 -3.32 -5.16 17.13
CA PRO A 118 -2.08 -4.48 16.74
C PRO A 118 -1.92 -3.15 17.50
N ASN A 119 -0.68 -2.77 17.81
CA ASN A 119 -0.40 -1.52 18.53
C ASN A 119 -0.55 -0.32 17.59
N GLU A 120 -1.36 0.67 17.96
CA GLU A 120 -1.67 1.83 17.10
C GLU A 120 -0.47 2.75 16.80
N ASP A 121 0.65 2.63 17.51
CA ASP A 121 1.88 3.40 17.28
C ASP A 121 2.85 2.73 16.31
N HIS A 122 2.47 1.60 15.71
CA HIS A 122 3.31 0.84 14.79
C HIS A 122 2.78 0.84 13.35
N LEU A 123 3.68 0.81 12.38
CA LEU A 123 3.36 0.43 11.01
C LEU A 123 3.11 -1.08 10.96
N HIS A 124 1.99 -1.47 10.35
CA HIS A 124 1.54 -2.86 10.30
C HIS A 124 1.66 -3.47 8.91
N LEU A 125 1.39 -2.65 7.88
CA LEU A 125 1.24 -3.12 6.52
C LEU A 125 2.08 -2.28 5.55
N VAL A 126 2.79 -2.95 4.66
CA VAL A 126 3.37 -2.36 3.45
C VAL A 126 2.54 -2.85 2.26
N ILE A 127 2.04 -1.92 1.47
CA ILE A 127 1.21 -2.20 0.29
C ILE A 127 2.09 -2.00 -0.93
N GLN A 128 2.38 -3.07 -1.64
CA GLN A 128 3.12 -2.97 -2.88
C GLN A 128 2.14 -2.84 -4.05
N VAL A 129 2.28 -1.73 -4.78
CA VAL A 129 1.47 -1.36 -5.93
C VAL A 129 2.27 -1.66 -7.19
N PRO A 130 1.80 -2.54 -8.09
CA PRO A 130 2.50 -2.82 -9.33
C PRO A 130 2.56 -1.54 -10.18
N CYS A 131 3.77 -1.16 -10.61
CA CYS A 131 4.05 0.16 -11.17
C CYS A 131 3.60 0.35 -12.63
N ASN A 132 2.81 -0.57 -13.19
CA ASN A 132 2.41 -0.53 -14.60
C ASN A 132 1.38 0.58 -14.92
N ILE A 133 0.78 1.21 -13.89
CA ILE A 133 -0.33 2.17 -14.05
C ILE A 133 0.00 3.58 -13.53
N LEU A 134 0.94 3.74 -12.58
CA LEU A 134 1.23 5.07 -11.99
C LEU A 134 1.97 6.00 -12.97
N VAL A 135 2.78 5.44 -13.87
CA VAL A 135 3.47 6.20 -14.93
C VAL A 135 2.48 6.85 -15.91
N ALA A 136 1.28 6.28 -16.07
CA ALA A 136 0.25 6.82 -16.97
C ALA A 136 -0.42 8.11 -16.42
N LEU A 137 -0.49 8.27 -15.08
CA LEU A 137 -1.10 9.46 -14.48
C LEU A 137 -0.13 10.64 -14.40
N ASP A 138 1.19 10.40 -14.26
CA ASP A 138 2.20 11.46 -14.27
C ASP A 138 2.59 11.91 -15.70
N SER A 139 2.47 11.01 -16.69
CA SER A 139 2.68 11.37 -18.11
C SER A 139 1.49 12.09 -18.74
N SER A 140 0.28 11.94 -18.19
CA SER A 140 -0.94 12.57 -18.73
C SER A 140 -1.02 14.07 -18.44
N THR A 141 -0.47 14.57 -17.32
CA THR A 141 -0.47 16.02 -17.02
C THR A 141 0.46 16.84 -17.91
N ARG A 142 1.49 16.23 -18.51
CA ARG A 142 2.29 16.89 -19.57
C ARG A 142 1.64 16.81 -20.96
N SER A 143 0.74 15.85 -21.18
CA SER A 143 0.05 15.66 -22.46
C SER A 143 -1.20 16.54 -22.60
N LEU A 144 -1.93 16.78 -21.51
CA LEU A 144 -3.16 17.59 -21.56
C LEU A 144 -2.89 19.07 -21.93
N THR A 145 -1.74 19.64 -21.56
CA THR A 145 -1.34 20.98 -22.05
C THR A 145 -1.08 20.99 -23.56
N ALA A 146 -0.53 19.91 -24.12
CA ALA A 146 -0.31 19.80 -25.56
C ALA A 146 -1.64 19.60 -26.32
N VAL A 147 -2.58 18.83 -25.78
CA VAL A 147 -3.89 18.60 -26.40
C VAL A 147 -4.81 19.83 -26.30
N LEU A 148 -4.77 20.58 -25.20
CA LEU A 148 -5.59 21.80 -25.05
C LEU A 148 -5.13 22.94 -25.97
N LEU A 149 -3.81 23.02 -26.27
CA LEU A 149 -3.26 23.96 -27.26
C LEU A 149 -3.57 23.53 -28.71
N ALA A 150 -3.74 22.24 -28.99
CA ALA A 150 -4.05 21.74 -30.33
C ALA A 150 -5.54 21.89 -30.70
N LEU A 151 -6.45 22.00 -29.72
CA LEU A 151 -7.89 22.10 -29.95
C LEU A 151 -8.44 23.54 -30.07
N HIS A 152 -7.62 24.56 -29.79
CA HIS A 152 -7.96 25.96 -30.04
C HIS A 152 -6.84 26.68 -30.82
N PRO A 153 -6.75 26.53 -32.14
CA PRO A 153 -6.09 27.54 -32.95
C PRO A 153 -6.99 28.79 -32.92
N GLN A 154 -6.78 29.69 -31.95
CA GLN A 154 -7.26 31.06 -32.10
C GLN A 154 -6.60 31.61 -33.36
N LYS A 155 -7.41 31.80 -34.40
CA LYS A 155 -7.10 32.68 -35.53
C LYS A 155 -6.80 34.06 -34.96
N ILE A 156 -5.53 34.43 -34.97
CA ILE A 156 -5.09 35.82 -34.81
C ILE A 156 -4.63 36.27 -36.20
N PHE A 157 -5.20 37.39 -36.62
CA PHE A 157 -5.15 38.11 -37.91
C PHE A 157 -6.16 37.68 -38.98
#